data_AF-A0A1Q7GJQ8-F1
#
_entry.id   AF-A0A1Q7GJQ8-F1
#
_cell.length_a   1.000
_cell.length_b   1.000
_cell.length_c   1.000
_cell.angle_alpha   90.00
_cell.angle_beta   90.00
_cell.angle_gamma   90.00
#
_symmetry.space_group_name_H-M   'P 1'
#
loop_
_entity.id
_entity.type
_entity.pdbx_description
1 polymer ?
#
loop_
_entity_poly.entity_id
_entity_poly.type
_entity_poly.pdbx_seq_one_letter_code
_entity_poly.pdbx_strand_id
1 'polypeptide(L)'
;MFIGRECHAPDCGNGQTAAGLAFSPDREQRYLYVANRSQAQIMVFNRKTLEFLDGFGSWGSGKGQFGTLHHLSVDSKGNLYTAEVTPLKPENRRVQKFTFTGFVPMPMVIKNK
;
A
#
# COMPACT_ATOMS: atom_id res chain seq x y z
N MET A 1 -11.54 4.41 25.63
CA MET A 1 -11.00 3.11 25.16
C MET A 1 -11.13 3.08 23.64
N PHE A 2 -10.01 3.08 22.90
CA PHE A 2 -10.05 2.95 21.44
C PHE A 2 -10.13 1.47 21.07
N ILE A 3 -11.34 0.94 20.93
CA ILE A 3 -11.56 -0.32 20.20
C ILE A 3 -12.82 -0.14 19.34
N GLY A 4 -12.63 0.45 18.17
CA GLY A 4 -13.52 0.21 17.03
C GLY A 4 -12.97 -0.98 16.28
N ARG A 5 -13.82 -1.96 15.94
CA ARG A 5 -13.49 -3.00 14.97
C ARG A 5 -14.25 -2.66 13.70
N GLU A 6 -13.52 -2.34 12.65
CA GLU A 6 -14.10 -2.02 11.36
C GLU A 6 -13.37 -2.86 10.30
N CYS A 7 -14.13 -3.62 9.52
CA CYS A 7 -13.61 -4.47 8.45
C CYS A 7 -14.40 -4.12 7.19
N HIS A 8 -13.69 -3.73 6.14
CA HIS A 8 -14.26 -3.45 4.83
C HIS A 8 -13.39 -4.12 3.77
N ALA A 9 -13.88 -5.22 3.24
CA ALA A 9 -13.56 -5.78 1.92
C ALA A 9 -14.89 -6.41 1.45
N PRO A 10 -15.02 -7.29 0.44
CA PRO A 10 -16.26 -8.07 0.31
C PRO A 10 -16.38 -9.12 1.45
N ASP A 11 -16.32 -8.66 2.70
CA ASP A 11 -16.50 -9.32 3.99
C ASP A 11 -15.44 -10.38 4.38
N CYS A 12 -14.30 -9.85 4.85
CA CYS A 12 -13.31 -10.46 5.75
C CYS A 12 -12.87 -11.92 5.50
N GLY A 13 -12.76 -12.35 4.23
CA GLY A 13 -11.80 -13.40 3.85
C GLY A 13 -10.36 -12.98 4.20
N ASN A 14 -9.38 -13.89 4.04
CA ASN A 14 -8.00 -13.86 4.56
C ASN A 14 -7.15 -12.60 4.28
N GLY A 15 -7.73 -11.54 3.71
CA GLY A 15 -7.09 -10.26 3.48
C GLY A 15 -5.74 -10.48 2.85
N GLN A 16 -5.71 -11.17 1.70
CA GLN A 16 -4.52 -11.51 0.89
C GLN A 16 -3.28 -10.71 1.38
N THR A 17 -2.46 -11.35 2.22
CA THR A 17 -1.96 -10.89 3.53
C THR A 17 -1.44 -9.44 3.58
N ALA A 18 -2.10 -8.54 4.32
CA ALA A 18 -1.50 -7.26 4.70
C ALA A 18 -0.31 -7.51 5.65
N ALA A 19 0.90 -7.16 5.22
CA ALA A 19 2.14 -7.42 5.98
C ALA A 19 2.68 -6.17 6.69
N GLY A 20 2.32 -4.98 6.21
CA GLY A 20 2.73 -3.72 6.78
C GLY A 20 1.82 -2.58 6.34
N LEU A 21 1.82 -1.51 7.12
CA LEU A 21 1.05 -0.30 6.83
C LEU A 21 1.86 0.95 7.13
N ALA A 22 1.55 2.04 6.45
CA ALA A 22 2.12 3.35 6.72
C ALA A 22 1.12 4.45 6.38
N PHE A 23 1.24 5.60 7.04
CA PHE A 23 0.40 6.77 6.75
C PHE A 23 1.12 7.73 5.81
N SER A 24 0.37 8.48 5.02
CA SER A 24 0.92 9.62 4.31
C SER A 24 1.49 10.67 5.28
N PRO A 25 2.57 11.37 4.91
CA PRO A 25 3.26 12.28 5.81
C PRO A 25 2.60 13.67 5.86
N ASP A 26 1.57 13.90 5.04
CA ASP A 26 0.79 15.12 5.13
C ASP A 26 0.09 15.21 6.49
N ARG A 27 -0.11 16.44 6.97
CA ARG A 27 -0.65 16.71 8.31
C ARG A 27 -1.98 15.99 8.60
N GLU A 28 -2.81 15.79 7.58
CA GLU A 28 -4.12 15.16 7.72
C GLU A 28 -4.04 13.62 7.67
N GLN A 29 -2.88 13.07 7.31
CA GLN A 29 -2.65 11.65 7.04
C GLN A 29 -3.76 11.12 6.14
N ARG A 30 -3.97 11.76 4.98
CA ARG A 30 -5.10 11.44 4.10
C ARG A 30 -5.11 9.99 3.63
N TYR A 31 -3.94 9.37 3.51
CA TYR A 31 -3.80 8.05 2.92
C TYR A 31 -3.26 7.02 3.90
N LEU A 32 -3.78 5.80 3.77
CA LEU A 32 -3.26 4.59 4.37
C LEU A 32 -2.65 3.75 3.25
N TYR A 33 -1.35 3.50 3.33
CA TYR A 33 -0.66 2.57 2.45
C TYR A 33 -0.60 1.20 3.10
N VAL A 34 -0.91 0.16 2.34
CA VAL A 34 -0.91 -1.23 2.80
C VAL A 34 -0.03 -2.06 1.88
N ALA A 35 0.97 -2.72 2.47
CA ALA A 35 1.73 -3.76 1.80
C ALA A 35 0.92 -5.05 1.74
N ASN A 36 0.39 -5.35 0.56
CA ASN A 36 -0.31 -6.60 0.27
C ASN A 36 0.70 -7.65 -0.23
N ARG A 37 1.03 -8.59 0.66
CA ARG A 37 2.01 -9.65 0.40
C ARG A 37 1.52 -10.64 -0.65
N SER A 38 0.26 -11.04 -0.61
CA SER A 38 -0.29 -12.09 -1.48
C SER A 38 -0.57 -11.60 -2.91
N GLN A 39 -0.80 -10.31 -3.10
CA GLN A 39 -0.95 -9.71 -4.43
C GLN A 39 0.35 -9.07 -4.93
N ALA A 40 1.40 -9.04 -4.09
CA ALA A 40 2.65 -8.32 -4.36
C ALA A 40 2.37 -6.88 -4.81
N GLN A 41 1.56 -6.17 -4.02
CA GLN A 41 1.11 -4.82 -4.32
C GLN A 41 1.22 -3.91 -3.10
N ILE A 42 1.50 -2.64 -3.35
CA ILE A 42 1.20 -1.56 -2.40
C ILE A 42 -0.17 -1.02 -2.76
N MET A 43 -1.09 -1.07 -1.82
CA MET A 43 -2.44 -0.53 -1.96
C MET A 43 -2.53 0.81 -1.24
N VAL A 44 -3.28 1.74 -1.81
CA VAL A 44 -3.51 3.09 -1.29
C VAL A 44 -4.99 3.24 -0.98
N PHE A 45 -5.29 3.59 0.26
CA PHE A 45 -6.65 3.81 0.74
C PHE A 45 -6.83 5.24 1.22
N ASN A 46 -8.07 5.74 1.15
CA ASN A 46 -8.48 6.86 1.96
C ASN A 46 -8.46 6.42 3.43
N ARG A 47 -7.68 7.09 4.28
CA ARG A 47 -7.51 6.64 5.67
C ARG A 47 -8.81 6.71 6.49
N LYS A 48 -9.67 7.69 6.20
CA LYS A 48 -10.89 7.93 6.99
C LYS A 48 -12.04 7.00 6.59
N THR A 49 -12.18 6.72 5.29
CA THR A 49 -13.29 5.92 4.76
C THR A 49 -12.91 4.49 4.44
N LEU A 50 -11.61 4.18 4.42
CA LEU A 50 -11.04 2.90 3.95
C LEU A 50 -11.41 2.56 2.50
N GLU A 51 -11.84 3.54 1.71
CA GLU A 51 -12.06 3.40 0.28
C GLU A 51 -10.72 3.14 -0.43
N PHE A 52 -10.68 2.11 -1.28
CA PHE A 52 -9.53 1.84 -2.14
C PHE A 52 -9.40 2.92 -3.21
N LEU A 53 -8.22 3.54 -3.32
CA LEU A 53 -7.97 4.63 -4.25
C LEU A 53 -7.08 4.22 -5.41
N ASP A 54 -6.01 3.47 -5.12
CA ASP A 54 -5.02 3.06 -6.13
C ASP A 54 -4.18 1.88 -5.61
N GLY A 55 -3.46 1.23 -6.52
CA GLY A 55 -2.50 0.19 -6.15
C GLY A 55 -1.48 -0.05 -7.25
N PHE A 56 -0.25 -0.35 -6.85
CA PHE A 56 0.82 -0.66 -7.79
C PHE A 56 1.69 -1.81 -7.31
N GLY A 57 2.28 -2.51 -8.27
CA GLY A 57 3.08 -3.69 -8.03
C GLY A 57 2.53 -4.94 -8.69
N SER A 58 3.41 -5.91 -8.84
CA SER A 58 3.07 -7.26 -9.26
C SER A 58 4.17 -8.23 -8.83
N TRP A 59 3.87 -9.51 -8.91
CA TRP A 59 4.85 -10.56 -8.65
C TRP A 59 6.04 -10.49 -9.61
N GLY A 60 7.26 -10.53 -9.06
CA GLY A 60 8.48 -10.61 -9.87
C GLY A 60 9.73 -10.05 -9.19
N SER A 61 10.81 -9.95 -9.97
CA SER A 61 12.12 -9.47 -9.52
C SER A 61 12.54 -8.16 -10.21
N GLY A 62 11.69 -7.59 -11.06
CA GLY A 62 11.94 -6.29 -11.70
C GLY A 62 11.79 -5.11 -10.73
N LYS A 63 12.02 -3.90 -11.26
CA LYS A 63 11.73 -2.63 -10.56
C LYS A 63 10.22 -2.48 -10.42
N GLY A 64 9.74 -2.17 -9.21
CA GLY A 64 8.30 -2.07 -8.93
C GLY A 64 7.57 -3.41 -8.86
N GLN A 65 8.29 -4.53 -9.02
CA GLN A 65 7.77 -5.88 -8.75
C GLN A 65 8.28 -6.38 -7.41
N PHE A 66 7.53 -7.29 -6.79
CA PHE A 66 7.86 -7.85 -5.49
C PHE A 66 7.75 -9.38 -5.50
N GLY A 67 8.65 -10.03 -4.78
CA GLY A 67 8.66 -11.45 -4.49
C GLY A 67 8.12 -11.80 -3.11
N THR A 68 8.35 -11.02 -2.05
CA THR A 68 7.59 -11.18 -0.79
C THR A 68 7.60 -9.86 -0.05
N LEU A 69 6.72 -8.95 -0.47
CA LEU A 69 6.56 -7.66 0.18
C LEU A 69 6.11 -7.84 1.63
N HIS A 70 6.89 -7.33 2.57
CA HIS A 70 6.64 -7.56 4.00
C HIS A 70 6.67 -6.29 4.84
N HIS A 71 7.43 -5.29 4.44
CA HIS A 71 7.52 -4.04 5.17
C HIS A 71 7.29 -2.85 4.25
N LEU A 72 6.73 -1.79 4.82
CA LEU A 72 6.51 -0.50 4.18
C LEU A 72 6.78 0.62 5.18
N SER A 73 7.50 1.65 4.76
CA SER A 73 7.70 2.89 5.51
C SER A 73 7.63 4.10 4.59
N VAL A 74 7.32 5.26 5.15
CA VAL A 74 7.18 6.54 4.43
C VAL A 74 8.09 7.57 5.09
N ASP A 75 8.89 8.29 4.30
CA ASP A 75 9.66 9.43 4.82
C ASP A 75 8.87 10.74 4.85
N SER A 76 9.43 11.77 5.47
CA SER A 76 8.81 13.10 5.58
C SER A 76 8.58 13.80 4.22
N LYS A 77 9.20 13.30 3.14
CA LYS A 77 8.99 13.79 1.76
C LYS A 77 7.95 12.95 1.00
N GLY A 78 7.38 11.92 1.63
CA GLY A 78 6.37 11.03 1.04
C GLY A 78 6.94 9.85 0.28
N ASN A 79 8.27 9.67 0.22
CA ASN A 79 8.83 8.53 -0.48
C ASN A 79 8.49 7.23 0.27
N LEU A 80 8.16 6.19 -0.48
CA LEU A 80 7.86 4.87 0.07
C LEU A 80 9.11 3.99 0.02
N TYR A 81 9.33 3.24 1.08
CA TYR A 81 10.42 2.27 1.21
C TYR A 81 9.82 0.92 1.52
N THR A 82 10.14 -0.08 0.71
CA THR A 82 9.72 -1.45 0.94
C THR A 82 10.88 -2.35 1.30
N ALA A 83 10.57 -3.41 2.04
CA ALA A 83 11.52 -4.50 2.25
C ALA A 83 10.84 -5.85 2.01
N GLU A 84 11.60 -6.75 1.40
CA GLU A 84 11.20 -8.11 1.09
C GLU A 84 11.91 -9.11 2.01
N VAL A 85 11.18 -10.02 2.64
CA VAL A 85 11.76 -10.95 3.64
C VAL A 85 12.05 -12.34 3.09
N THR A 86 11.28 -12.79 2.10
CA THR A 86 11.46 -14.13 1.51
C THR A 86 11.72 -13.99 0.01
N PRO A 87 12.84 -14.50 -0.49
CA PRO A 87 13.12 -14.46 -1.91
C PRO A 87 12.21 -15.42 -2.69
N LEU A 88 11.60 -14.97 -3.80
CA LEU A 88 11.16 -15.90 -4.86
C LEU A 88 12.34 -16.53 -5.63
N LYS A 89 13.48 -15.85 -5.63
CA LYS A 89 14.78 -16.28 -6.17
C LYS A 89 15.87 -15.83 -5.20
N PRO A 90 16.98 -16.55 -5.01
CA PRO A 90 18.01 -16.25 -4.00
C PRO A 90 18.40 -14.76 -3.86
N GLU A 91 18.38 -14.02 -4.97
CA GLU A 91 18.70 -12.62 -5.12
C GLU A 91 17.58 -11.61 -4.75
N ASN A 92 16.37 -12.05 -4.39
CA ASN A 92 15.18 -11.18 -4.22
C ASN A 92 15.01 -10.55 -2.82
N ARG A 93 16.02 -10.60 -1.94
CA ARG A 93 16.00 -9.83 -0.69
C ARG A 93 16.45 -8.40 -0.98
N ARG A 94 15.48 -7.51 -1.18
CA ARG A 94 15.74 -6.15 -1.66
C ARG A 94 14.98 -5.12 -0.85
N VAL A 95 15.54 -3.93 -0.86
CA VAL A 95 14.86 -2.69 -0.48
C VAL A 95 14.58 -1.92 -1.77
N GLN A 96 13.36 -1.43 -1.94
CA GLN A 96 13.02 -0.53 -3.05
C GLN A 96 12.52 0.80 -2.50
N LYS A 97 12.96 1.90 -3.13
CA LYS A 97 12.50 3.26 -2.87
C LYS A 97 11.62 3.72 -4.03
N PHE A 98 10.44 4.24 -3.71
CA PHE A 98 9.54 4.88 -4.66
C PHE A 98 9.49 6.37 -4.35
N THR A 99 9.86 7.18 -5.32
CA THR A 99 9.86 8.63 -5.19
C THR A 99 8.43 9.15 -5.26
N PHE A 100 8.04 9.95 -4.28
CA PHE A 100 6.76 10.62 -4.33
C PHE A 100 6.80 11.80 -5.30
N THR A 101 5.92 11.79 -6.30
CA THR A 101 5.83 12.81 -7.34
C THR A 101 4.64 13.76 -7.17
N GLY A 102 3.85 13.57 -6.10
CA GLY A 102 2.63 14.32 -5.85
C GLY A 102 1.38 13.43 -5.86
N PHE A 103 0.29 13.93 -5.28
CA PHE A 103 -1.01 13.28 -5.38
C PHE A 103 -1.67 13.78 -6.66
N VAL A 104 -2.00 12.86 -7.56
CA VAL A 104 -2.84 13.19 -8.71
C VAL A 104 -4.29 13.19 -8.21
N PRO A 105 -5.06 14.28 -8.37
CA PRO A 105 -6.48 14.25 -8.07
C PRO A 105 -7.13 13.16 -8.93
N MET A 106 -7.87 12.23 -8.31
CA MET A 106 -8.70 11.31 -9.07
C MET A 106 -9.62 12.14 -9.97
N PRO A 107 -9.75 11.83 -11.28
CA PRO A 107 -10.72 12.50 -12.11
C PRO A 107 -12.08 12.33 -11.44
N MET A 108 -12.71 13.44 -11.07
CA MET A 108 -14.05 13.42 -10.48
C MET A 108 -14.98 12.77 -11.50
N VAL A 109 -15.36 11.51 -11.26
CA VAL A 109 -16.50 10.91 -11.95
C VAL A 109 -17.72 11.64 -11.41
N ILE A 110 -18.17 12.68 -12.12
CA ILE A 110 -19.46 13.29 -11.87
C ILE A 110 -20.49 12.19 -12.15
N LYS A 111 -20.99 11.54 -11.09
CA LYS A 111 -22.18 10.71 -11.20
C LYS A 111 -23.34 11.66 -11.47
N ASN A 112 -23.72 11.80 -12.74
CA ASN A 112 -24.97 12.47 -13.09
C ASN A 112 -26.10 11.71 -12.40
N LYS A 113 -26.88 12.44 -11.59
CA LYS A 113 -28.15 11.97 -11.06
C LYS A 113 -29.20 11.94 -12.16
#